data_AF-A0A5D6Y7U1-F1
#
_entry.id   AF-A0A5D6Y7U1-F1
#
_cell.length_a   1.000
_cell.length_b   1.000
_cell.length_c   1.000
_cell.angle_alpha   90.00
_cell.angle_beta   90.00
_cell.angle_gamma   90.00
#
_symmetry.space_group_name_H-M   'P 1'
#
loop_
_entity.id
_entity.type
_entity.pdbx_description
1 polymer ?
#
loop_
_entity_poly.entity_id
_entity_poly.type
_entity_poly.pdbx_seq_one_letter_code
_entity_poly.pdbx_strand_id
1 'polypeptide(L)'
;MAETQEKPPLKIGVIVFEGVMMLDYIGPTSYLECLPSIGIPIEILAISQKKGSLRSTNGVPLDASVGYADAPEKLDILLIPGGLGRKELMKDTQFLAYIGKAAQQATFVLTVCTGSWILGHTGFLDGRRATTNKLAYDEIVPSLPNVSWVRQARWVVDGNVWTSSGVAAGMDMAYAFIASLHGSAVADNMANCVFLSRRIPHVIDQLKRLAPPLDLQISLHTSESEPIAREELLRGVEGCAGLLCLLTDRVDAELLDRAGPSLKVVSTMSVGFNHIDVDACRARNVRVGHTPGVLDDTTAETAVALTFAAKRRLLECADSARNGAWGVWQPFGYCGTDVSECTVGVVGLGRIGATYARMMKFGFNCKILYTGPREKPEAASALGGDVEFVDMDTLLARSDVVSVHVPLTDATRLAFGAACFAKMQPGAVFVNTSRGEVVDQDALCAALRSGQIAAAGLDVTTPEPLPPSHELFALANCVVLPHIGSATVKTRRAMADIAVRNLLAGVQDHELVH
;
A
#
# COMPACT_ATOMS: atom_id res chain seq x y z
N MET A 1 16.74 -33.88 -4.38
CA MET A 1 16.91 -32.74 -3.45
C MET A 1 18.38 -32.40 -3.46
N ALA A 2 18.78 -31.36 -4.19
CA ALA A 2 20.13 -30.81 -4.06
C ALA A 2 20.08 -29.85 -2.87
N GLU A 3 20.87 -30.13 -1.84
CA GLU A 3 21.06 -29.22 -0.72
C GLU A 3 21.56 -27.88 -1.25
N THR A 4 20.76 -26.83 -1.11
CA THR A 4 21.21 -25.45 -1.26
C THR A 4 22.19 -25.18 -0.14
N GLN A 5 23.50 -25.25 -0.44
CA GLN A 5 24.56 -24.74 0.43
C GLN A 5 24.28 -23.24 0.67
N GLU A 6 23.80 -22.88 1.86
CA GLU A 6 23.69 -21.50 2.29
C GLU A 6 25.08 -20.86 2.27
N LYS A 7 25.26 -19.83 1.43
CA LYS A 7 26.50 -19.05 1.43
C LYS A 7 26.61 -18.29 2.76
N PRO A 8 27.80 -18.24 3.39
CA PRO A 8 27.99 -17.46 4.60
C PRO A 8 27.72 -15.96 4.35
N PRO A 9 27.23 -15.20 5.35
CA PRO A 9 26.94 -13.78 5.20
C PRO A 9 28.21 -12.96 4.92
N LEU A 10 28.08 -11.94 4.08
CA LEU A 10 29.12 -10.93 3.88
C LEU A 10 29.30 -10.10 5.15
N LYS A 11 30.53 -10.00 5.65
CA LYS A 11 30.86 -9.23 6.84
C LYS A 11 31.22 -7.79 6.48
N ILE A 12 30.37 -6.86 6.91
CA ILE A 12 30.50 -5.44 6.63
C ILE A 12 30.86 -4.71 7.92
N GLY A 13 32.10 -4.25 8.03
CA GLY A 13 32.56 -3.45 9.16
C GLY A 13 32.40 -1.96 8.87
N VAL A 14 31.68 -1.25 9.73
CA VAL A 14 31.43 0.19 9.63
C VAL A 14 32.11 0.88 10.80
N ILE A 15 33.11 1.71 10.51
CA ILE A 15 33.85 2.42 11.57
C ILE A 15 32.97 3.55 12.12
N VAL A 16 32.65 3.50 13.41
CA VAL A 16 31.93 4.56 14.12
C VAL A 16 32.77 5.10 15.26
N PHE A 17 32.63 6.41 15.51
CA PHE A 17 33.44 7.11 16.49
C PHE A 17 32.75 8.37 17.00
N GLU A 18 33.23 8.93 18.12
CA GLU A 18 32.69 10.15 18.69
C GLU A 18 32.83 11.31 17.71
N GLY A 19 31.72 11.94 17.34
CA GLY A 19 31.66 12.98 16.33
C GLY A 19 31.59 12.47 14.88
N VAL A 20 31.26 11.20 14.62
CA VAL A 20 31.00 10.68 13.27
C VAL A 20 29.81 11.39 12.60
N MET A 21 29.87 11.64 11.29
CA MET A 21 28.71 12.15 10.54
C MET A 21 27.77 10.98 10.23
N MET A 22 26.57 10.95 10.83
CA MET A 22 25.67 9.80 10.66
C MET A 22 25.34 9.51 9.20
N LEU A 23 25.07 10.54 8.40
CA LEU A 23 24.75 10.36 6.99
C LEU A 23 25.90 9.77 6.17
N ASP A 24 27.15 9.93 6.61
CA ASP A 24 28.32 9.36 5.93
C ASP A 24 28.39 7.83 6.06
N TYR A 25 27.70 7.22 7.04
CA TYR A 25 27.64 5.75 7.17
C TYR A 25 26.23 5.19 6.96
N ILE A 26 25.16 5.83 7.48
CA ILE A 26 23.77 5.39 7.29
C ILE A 26 23.39 5.38 5.81
N GLY A 27 23.82 6.41 5.06
CA GLY A 27 23.54 6.49 3.63
C GLY A 27 24.04 5.27 2.86
N PRO A 28 25.35 5.01 2.80
CA PRO A 28 25.90 3.82 2.13
C PRO A 28 25.39 2.48 2.70
N THR A 29 25.22 2.37 4.02
CA THR A 29 24.77 1.12 4.64
C THR A 29 23.33 0.77 4.28
N SER A 30 22.43 1.74 4.15
CA SER A 30 21.05 1.48 3.69
C SER A 30 20.97 0.80 2.32
N TYR A 31 21.94 1.05 1.43
CA TYR A 31 22.05 0.33 0.15
C TYR A 31 22.59 -1.08 0.33
N LEU A 32 23.59 -1.27 1.20
CA LEU A 32 24.17 -2.58 1.50
C LEU A 32 23.17 -3.49 2.23
N GLU A 33 22.30 -2.93 3.08
CA GLU A 33 21.21 -3.62 3.80
C GLU A 33 20.20 -4.30 2.88
N CYS A 34 20.18 -3.93 1.61
CA CYS A 34 19.28 -4.51 0.64
C CYS A 34 19.87 -5.72 -0.11
N LEU A 35 21.16 -6.04 0.06
CA LEU A 35 21.77 -7.23 -0.52
C LEU A 35 21.05 -8.56 -0.16
N PRO A 36 20.45 -8.73 1.04
CA PRO A 36 19.63 -9.92 1.33
C PRO A 36 18.43 -10.10 0.39
N SER A 37 17.85 -9.02 -0.15
CA SER A 37 16.71 -9.08 -1.08
C SER A 37 17.02 -9.81 -2.39
N ILE A 38 18.30 -9.90 -2.75
CA ILE A 38 18.79 -10.62 -3.94
C ILE A 38 19.54 -11.92 -3.59
N GLY A 39 19.32 -12.46 -2.38
CA GLY A 39 19.90 -13.73 -1.95
C GLY A 39 21.36 -13.65 -1.48
N ILE A 40 21.84 -12.46 -1.11
CA ILE A 40 23.17 -12.26 -0.54
C ILE A 40 23.03 -11.92 0.95
N PRO A 41 23.18 -12.91 1.87
CA PRO A 41 23.10 -12.63 3.29
C PRO A 41 24.25 -11.70 3.72
N ILE A 42 24.00 -10.83 4.70
CA ILE A 42 24.99 -9.88 5.22
C ILE A 42 24.98 -9.86 6.75
N GLU A 43 26.09 -9.40 7.33
CA GLU A 43 26.26 -9.09 8.75
C GLU A 43 26.94 -7.71 8.85
N ILE A 44 26.24 -6.69 9.35
CA ILE A 44 26.78 -5.35 9.53
C ILE A 44 27.23 -5.15 10.99
N LEU A 45 28.48 -4.74 11.17
CA LEU A 45 29.10 -4.50 12.47
C LEU A 45 29.49 -3.02 12.56
N ALA A 46 28.86 -2.27 13.48
CA ALA A 46 29.35 -0.95 13.86
C ALA A 46 30.54 -1.12 14.82
N ILE A 47 31.73 -0.72 14.36
CA ILE A 47 33.00 -0.98 15.03
C ILE A 47 33.57 0.33 15.59
N SER A 48 33.91 0.34 16.88
CA SER A 48 34.62 1.45 17.52
C SER A 48 35.70 0.93 18.48
N GLN A 49 36.40 1.82 19.19
CA GLN A 49 37.43 1.42 20.15
C GLN A 49 36.88 0.51 21.25
N LYS A 50 35.64 0.76 21.69
CA LYS A 50 34.93 -0.05 22.67
C LYS A 50 33.45 -0.10 22.33
N LYS A 51 32.86 -1.28 22.44
CA LYS A 51 31.40 -1.45 22.36
C LYS A 51 30.69 -0.48 23.30
N GLY A 52 29.60 0.14 22.83
CA GLY A 52 28.78 1.06 23.62
C GLY A 52 28.41 2.34 22.89
N SER A 53 27.83 3.28 23.63
CA SER A 53 27.25 4.50 23.08
C SER A 53 28.29 5.56 22.73
N LEU A 54 28.05 6.21 21.61
CA LEU A 54 28.80 7.32 21.02
C LEU A 54 27.82 8.42 20.64
N ARG A 55 28.33 9.60 20.30
CA ARG A 55 27.53 10.67 19.68
C ARG A 55 28.04 11.04 18.32
N SER A 56 27.13 11.41 17.44
CA SER A 56 27.43 11.94 16.11
C SER A 56 27.97 13.36 16.17
N THR A 57 28.40 13.90 15.02
CA THR A 57 28.78 15.32 14.85
C THR A 57 27.74 16.29 15.42
N ASN A 58 26.45 15.97 15.32
CA ASN A 58 25.36 16.82 15.80
C ASN A 58 24.84 16.41 17.19
N GLY A 59 25.53 15.52 17.90
CA GLY A 59 25.17 15.10 19.25
C GLY A 59 24.10 14.00 19.35
N VAL A 60 23.59 13.50 18.22
CA VAL A 60 22.64 12.37 18.20
C VAL A 60 23.33 11.10 18.71
N PRO A 61 22.72 10.35 19.65
CA PRO A 61 23.29 9.09 20.15
C PRO A 61 23.30 8.00 19.06
N LEU A 62 24.36 7.18 19.05
CA LEU A 62 24.46 5.94 18.28
C LEU A 62 25.26 4.90 19.07
N ASP A 63 25.13 3.62 18.73
CA ASP A 63 25.82 2.54 19.45
C ASP A 63 26.77 1.77 18.53
N ALA A 64 27.98 1.50 19.04
CA ALA A 64 28.91 0.56 18.44
C ALA A 64 28.56 -0.86 18.89
N SER A 65 28.39 -1.77 17.92
CA SER A 65 28.06 -3.17 18.14
C SER A 65 29.22 -3.97 18.75
N VAL A 66 30.45 -3.63 18.37
CA VAL A 66 31.68 -4.33 18.78
C VAL A 66 32.85 -3.36 18.98
N GLY A 67 33.80 -3.73 19.85
CA GLY A 67 35.07 -3.05 20.00
C GLY A 67 36.14 -3.58 19.04
N TYR A 68 37.26 -2.87 18.86
CA TYR A 68 38.37 -3.31 18.00
C TYR A 68 38.92 -4.70 18.35
N ALA A 69 38.92 -5.07 19.63
CA ALA A 69 39.43 -6.37 20.08
C ALA A 69 38.49 -7.53 19.71
N ASP A 70 37.19 -7.27 19.57
CA ASP A 70 36.15 -8.27 19.31
C ASP A 70 35.69 -8.26 17.84
N ALA A 71 36.16 -7.30 17.05
CA ALA A 71 35.84 -7.19 15.64
C ALA A 71 36.50 -8.33 14.84
N PRO A 72 35.82 -8.89 13.83
CA PRO A 72 36.39 -9.94 12.98
C PRO A 72 37.72 -9.52 12.33
N GLU A 73 38.68 -10.44 12.26
CA GLU A 73 39.97 -10.17 11.60
C GLU A 73 39.84 -9.96 10.08
N LYS A 74 38.83 -10.57 9.45
CA LYS A 74 38.58 -10.42 8.01
C LYS A 74 37.18 -9.86 7.79
N LEU A 75 37.13 -8.75 7.04
CA LEU A 75 35.90 -8.11 6.60
C LEU A 75 35.78 -8.24 5.08
N ASP A 76 34.58 -8.44 4.57
CA ASP A 76 34.34 -8.39 3.13
C ASP A 76 34.30 -6.92 2.67
N ILE A 77 33.71 -6.05 3.47
CA ILE A 77 33.63 -4.61 3.20
C ILE A 77 34.00 -3.85 4.47
N LEU A 78 34.96 -2.93 4.37
CA LEU A 78 35.26 -1.94 5.40
C LEU A 78 34.78 -0.57 4.94
N LEU A 79 33.82 0.02 5.67
CA LEU A 79 33.31 1.37 5.43
C LEU A 79 33.85 2.36 6.47
N ILE A 80 34.54 3.40 6.01
CA ILE A 80 35.14 4.44 6.84
C ILE A 80 34.43 5.79 6.55
N PRO A 81 33.51 6.24 7.42
CA PRO A 81 32.82 7.51 7.26
C PRO A 81 33.70 8.71 7.69
N GLY A 82 33.26 9.90 7.32
CA GLY A 82 33.77 11.16 7.85
C GLY A 82 33.02 11.62 9.10
N GLY A 83 33.37 12.82 9.60
CA GLY A 83 32.69 13.45 10.74
C GLY A 83 33.60 14.40 11.51
N LEU A 84 33.09 15.37 12.26
CA LEU A 84 33.93 16.35 13.00
C LEU A 84 34.92 15.72 13.97
N GLY A 85 34.58 14.56 14.53
CA GLY A 85 35.42 13.81 15.47
C GLY A 85 36.78 13.33 14.96
N ARG A 86 36.96 13.24 13.62
CA ARG A 86 38.21 12.73 13.03
C ARG A 86 39.46 13.45 13.50
N LYS A 87 39.37 14.76 13.81
CA LYS A 87 40.53 15.60 14.13
C LYS A 87 41.28 15.11 15.36
N GLU A 88 40.56 14.61 16.37
CA GLU A 88 41.18 14.04 17.56
C GLU A 88 41.60 12.59 17.34
N LEU A 89 40.81 11.81 16.59
CA LEU A 89 41.12 10.40 16.29
C LEU A 89 42.38 10.22 15.45
N MET A 90 42.70 11.16 14.55
CA MET A 90 43.94 11.09 13.77
C MET A 90 45.20 11.23 14.63
N LYS A 91 45.09 11.65 15.90
CA LYS A 91 46.21 11.65 16.86
C LYS A 91 46.32 10.33 17.63
N ASP A 92 45.30 9.48 17.57
CA ASP A 92 45.26 8.19 18.25
C ASP A 92 45.96 7.12 17.41
N THR A 93 47.16 6.73 17.87
CA THR A 93 47.98 5.70 17.20
C THR A 93 47.34 4.32 17.25
N GLN A 94 46.55 4.00 18.28
CA GLN A 94 45.85 2.71 18.38
C GLN A 94 44.73 2.65 17.34
N PHE A 95 43.99 3.74 17.18
CA PHE A 95 42.98 3.88 16.15
C PHE A 95 43.57 3.71 14.75
N LEU A 96 44.60 4.49 14.40
CA LEU A 96 45.21 4.42 13.07
C LEU A 96 45.81 3.03 12.78
N ALA A 97 46.43 2.38 13.77
CA ALA A 97 46.94 1.03 13.63
C ALA A 97 45.82 0.02 13.34
N TYR A 98 44.69 0.13 14.03
CA TYR A 98 43.52 -0.71 13.77
C TYR A 98 42.97 -0.49 12.36
N ILE A 99 42.74 0.76 11.96
CA ILE A 99 42.19 1.09 10.64
C ILE A 99 43.11 0.60 9.53
N GLY A 100 44.43 0.80 9.66
CA GLY A 100 45.40 0.31 8.69
C GLY A 100 45.37 -1.21 8.55
N LYS A 101 45.32 -1.94 9.68
CA LYS A 101 45.22 -3.40 9.69
C LYS A 101 43.90 -3.87 9.07
N ALA A 102 42.77 -3.30 9.48
CA ALA A 102 41.45 -3.65 8.96
C ALA A 102 41.35 -3.40 7.44
N ALA A 103 41.91 -2.28 6.96
CA ALA A 103 41.92 -1.96 5.53
C ALA A 103 42.77 -2.95 4.71
N GLN A 104 43.88 -3.43 5.26
CA GLN A 104 44.71 -4.47 4.61
C GLN A 104 44.02 -5.84 4.56
N GLN A 105 43.18 -6.15 5.54
CA GLN A 105 42.50 -7.43 5.64
C GLN A 105 41.13 -7.45 4.94
N ALA A 106 40.58 -6.27 4.62
CA ALA A 106 39.29 -6.15 3.97
C ALA A 106 39.35 -6.50 2.47
N THR A 107 38.32 -7.20 1.97
CA THR A 107 38.21 -7.45 0.51
C THR A 107 37.98 -6.14 -0.24
N PHE A 108 37.09 -5.28 0.24
CA PHE A 108 36.85 -3.93 -0.28
C PHE A 108 36.94 -2.86 0.82
N VAL A 109 37.46 -1.69 0.47
CA VAL A 109 37.55 -0.54 1.39
C VAL A 109 36.81 0.65 0.79
N LEU A 110 35.76 1.11 1.47
CA LEU A 110 34.93 2.24 1.08
C LEU A 110 35.18 3.38 2.06
N THR A 111 35.34 4.60 1.54
CA THR A 111 35.40 5.80 2.37
C THR A 111 34.39 6.85 1.90
N VAL A 112 33.81 7.57 2.86
CA VAL A 112 32.84 8.62 2.58
C VAL A 112 33.32 9.94 3.13
N CYS A 113 33.19 11.00 2.33
CA CYS A 113 33.47 12.36 2.75
C CYS A 113 34.93 12.50 3.21
N THR A 114 35.17 12.73 4.51
CA THR A 114 36.52 12.87 5.09
C THR A 114 37.10 11.55 5.61
N GLY A 115 36.42 10.41 5.44
CA GLY A 115 36.94 9.10 5.79
C GLY A 115 38.21 8.72 5.03
N SER A 116 38.39 9.21 3.80
CA SER A 116 39.64 9.04 3.05
C SER A 116 40.83 9.75 3.71
N TRP A 117 40.59 10.79 4.52
CA TRP A 117 41.64 11.45 5.29
C TRP A 117 42.17 10.54 6.41
N ILE A 118 41.25 9.88 7.12
CA ILE A 118 41.56 8.89 8.15
C ILE A 118 42.38 7.75 7.53
N LEU A 119 41.88 7.18 6.44
CA LEU A 119 42.53 6.05 5.78
C LEU A 119 43.91 6.45 5.24
N GLY A 120 44.04 7.66 4.69
CA GLY A 120 45.31 8.18 4.21
C GLY A 120 46.38 8.31 5.30
N HIS A 121 46.00 8.68 6.53
CA HIS A 121 46.95 8.76 7.67
C HIS A 121 47.52 7.42 8.12
N THR A 122 46.96 6.30 7.64
CA THR A 122 47.52 4.96 7.87
C THR A 122 48.61 4.59 6.85
N GLY A 123 48.82 5.42 5.82
CA GLY A 123 49.67 5.13 4.66
C GLY A 123 49.03 4.19 3.62
N PHE A 124 47.82 3.68 3.87
CA PHE A 124 47.16 2.72 2.98
C PHE A 124 46.81 3.29 1.60
N LEU A 125 46.62 4.60 1.50
CA LEU A 125 46.33 5.30 0.23
C LEU A 125 47.59 5.75 -0.53
N ASP A 126 48.80 5.54 0.01
CA ASP A 126 50.02 5.98 -0.64
C ASP A 126 50.19 5.30 -2.02
N GLY A 127 50.43 6.12 -3.04
CA GLY A 127 50.51 5.67 -4.44
C GLY A 127 49.16 5.39 -5.11
N ARG A 128 48.03 5.50 -4.40
CA ARG A 128 46.68 5.28 -4.94
C ARG A 128 45.98 6.58 -5.33
N ARG A 129 45.01 6.46 -6.22
CA ARG A 129 44.07 7.53 -6.55
C ARG A 129 42.94 7.59 -5.54
N ALA A 130 42.59 8.79 -5.07
CA ALA A 130 41.49 8.99 -4.13
C ALA A 130 40.79 10.35 -4.32
N THR A 131 39.59 10.49 -3.77
CA THR A 131 38.94 11.78 -3.56
C THR A 131 38.52 11.93 -2.10
N THR A 132 38.15 13.14 -1.71
CA THR A 132 37.72 13.47 -0.35
C THR A 132 36.72 14.63 -0.38
N ASN A 133 36.19 14.99 0.79
CA ASN A 133 35.26 16.09 0.92
C ASN A 133 35.79 17.39 0.28
N LYS A 134 35.03 17.95 -0.67
CA LYS A 134 35.44 19.14 -1.44
C LYS A 134 35.68 20.38 -0.58
N LEU A 135 34.97 20.52 0.53
CA LEU A 135 35.13 21.65 1.47
C LEU A 135 36.39 21.50 2.33
N ALA A 136 36.83 20.27 2.60
CA ALA A 136 38.05 19.99 3.36
C ALA A 136 39.26 19.69 2.46
N TYR A 137 39.11 19.76 1.13
CA TYR A 137 40.12 19.29 0.18
C TYR A 137 41.47 19.99 0.35
N ASP A 138 41.44 21.33 0.48
CA ASP A 138 42.66 22.14 0.62
C ASP A 138 43.33 21.98 2.01
N GLU A 139 42.63 21.44 3.00
CA GLU A 139 43.19 21.03 4.31
C GLU A 139 43.83 19.63 4.22
N ILE A 140 43.19 18.72 3.49
CA ILE A 140 43.55 17.29 3.46
C ILE A 140 44.75 17.01 2.56
N VAL A 141 44.71 17.50 1.32
CA VAL A 141 45.69 17.13 0.28
C VAL A 141 47.13 17.44 0.67
N PRO A 142 47.46 18.61 1.25
CA PRO A 142 48.84 18.90 1.67
C PRO A 142 49.37 17.95 2.75
N SER A 143 48.50 17.38 3.59
CA SER A 143 48.89 16.44 4.65
C SER A 143 49.20 15.03 4.15
N LEU A 144 48.81 14.70 2.92
CA LEU A 144 48.93 13.37 2.33
C LEU A 144 49.48 13.45 0.89
N PRO A 145 50.76 13.86 0.72
CA PRO A 145 51.35 14.16 -0.59
C PRO A 145 51.56 12.92 -1.47
N ASN A 146 51.59 11.73 -0.88
CA ASN A 146 51.80 10.47 -1.59
C ASN A 146 50.52 9.93 -2.24
N VAL A 147 49.36 10.55 -1.99
CA VAL A 147 48.07 10.14 -2.55
C VAL A 147 47.76 10.97 -3.80
N SER A 148 47.34 10.30 -4.87
CA SER A 148 46.96 10.96 -6.13
C SER A 148 45.52 11.46 -6.06
N TRP A 149 45.32 12.68 -5.56
CA TRP A 149 43.98 13.22 -5.29
C TRP A 149 43.26 13.72 -6.56
N VAL A 150 41.98 13.36 -6.70
CA VAL A 150 41.13 13.73 -7.86
C VAL A 150 40.00 14.68 -7.43
N ARG A 151 40.27 15.99 -7.39
CA ARG A 151 39.37 17.01 -6.82
C ARG A 151 37.94 17.01 -7.37
N GLN A 152 37.78 16.83 -8.67
CA GLN A 152 36.48 16.96 -9.34
C GLN A 152 35.59 15.73 -9.19
N ALA A 153 36.17 14.57 -8.86
CA ALA A 153 35.47 13.29 -8.85
C ALA A 153 34.42 13.23 -7.72
N ARG A 154 33.21 12.74 -8.04
CA ARG A 154 32.20 12.37 -7.02
C ARG A 154 32.72 11.22 -6.17
N TRP A 155 33.20 10.17 -6.83
CA TRP A 155 33.96 9.08 -6.23
C TRP A 155 35.13 8.66 -7.13
N VAL A 156 36.11 7.99 -6.55
CA VAL A 156 37.26 7.38 -7.24
C VAL A 156 37.30 5.90 -6.89
N VAL A 157 37.55 5.07 -7.90
CA VAL A 157 37.80 3.63 -7.78
C VAL A 157 39.26 3.37 -8.15
N ASP A 158 40.01 2.75 -7.25
CA ASP A 158 41.38 2.30 -7.47
C ASP A 158 41.54 0.86 -6.93
N GLY A 159 41.33 -0.11 -7.83
CA GLY A 159 41.26 -1.53 -7.48
C GLY A 159 40.08 -1.81 -6.56
N ASN A 160 40.38 -2.30 -5.35
CA ASN A 160 39.39 -2.61 -4.32
C ASN A 160 39.09 -1.43 -3.37
N VAL A 161 39.61 -0.23 -3.64
CA VAL A 161 39.44 0.95 -2.81
C VAL A 161 38.52 1.96 -3.50
N TRP A 162 37.46 2.36 -2.80
CA TRP A 162 36.43 3.27 -3.26
C TRP A 162 36.38 4.47 -2.31
N THR A 163 36.51 5.69 -2.85
CA THR A 163 36.51 6.92 -2.04
C THR A 163 35.51 7.91 -2.60
N SER A 164 34.71 8.58 -1.76
CA SER A 164 33.71 9.57 -2.22
C SER A 164 33.88 10.95 -1.57
N SER A 165 33.45 11.98 -2.29
CA SER A 165 33.72 13.39 -1.98
C SER A 165 32.65 14.09 -1.14
N GLY A 166 31.74 13.35 -0.51
CA GLY A 166 30.69 13.89 0.36
C GLY A 166 29.54 12.89 0.58
N VAL A 167 28.57 13.29 1.41
CA VAL A 167 27.42 12.45 1.83
C VAL A 167 26.66 11.87 0.63
N ALA A 168 26.12 12.73 -0.24
CA ALA A 168 25.35 12.30 -1.41
C ALA A 168 26.19 11.48 -2.39
N ALA A 169 27.47 11.82 -2.54
CA ALA A 169 28.38 11.04 -3.37
C ALA A 169 28.69 9.66 -2.76
N GLY A 170 28.62 9.50 -1.42
CA GLY A 170 28.78 8.22 -0.74
C GLY A 170 27.62 7.27 -0.99
N MET A 171 26.38 7.78 -1.05
CA MET A 171 25.19 7.01 -1.43
C MET A 171 25.30 6.52 -2.88
N ASP A 172 25.60 7.43 -3.83
CA ASP A 172 25.79 7.04 -5.24
C ASP A 172 26.94 6.04 -5.42
N MET A 173 28.03 6.23 -4.65
CA MET A 173 29.17 5.32 -4.67
C MET A 173 28.78 3.93 -4.17
N ALA A 174 27.96 3.83 -3.12
CA ALA A 174 27.47 2.54 -2.60
C ALA A 174 26.59 1.82 -3.64
N TYR A 175 25.70 2.56 -4.29
CA TYR A 175 24.91 2.06 -5.41
C TYR A 175 25.81 1.58 -6.56
N ALA A 176 26.79 2.39 -6.99
CA ALA A 176 27.72 2.03 -8.06
C ALA A 176 28.65 0.85 -7.68
N PHE A 177 28.99 0.73 -6.40
CA PHE A 177 29.75 -0.38 -5.85
C PHE A 177 28.98 -1.69 -5.96
N ILE A 178 27.71 -1.70 -5.51
CA ILE A 178 26.82 -2.86 -5.65
C ILE A 178 26.65 -3.23 -7.14
N ALA A 179 26.43 -2.23 -8.01
CA ALA A 179 26.35 -2.42 -9.45
C ALA A 179 27.61 -3.07 -10.04
N SER A 180 28.79 -2.71 -9.53
CA SER A 180 30.07 -3.24 -10.03
C SER A 180 30.31 -4.70 -9.65
N LEU A 181 29.80 -5.15 -8.50
CA LEU A 181 29.99 -6.51 -8.00
C LEU A 181 28.92 -7.49 -8.51
N HIS A 182 27.71 -6.98 -8.72
CA HIS A 182 26.54 -7.81 -8.98
C HIS A 182 25.81 -7.47 -10.28
N GLY A 183 26.33 -6.52 -11.06
CA GLY A 183 25.74 -6.02 -12.31
C GLY A 183 24.81 -4.83 -12.07
N SER A 184 24.70 -3.94 -13.06
CA SER A 184 23.84 -2.74 -12.97
C SER A 184 22.38 -3.07 -12.67
N ALA A 185 21.87 -4.18 -13.22
CA ALA A 185 20.53 -4.68 -12.92
C ALA A 185 20.28 -4.90 -11.42
N VAL A 186 21.29 -5.29 -10.63
CA VAL A 186 21.14 -5.53 -9.19
C VAL A 186 21.02 -4.24 -8.37
N ALA A 187 21.70 -3.16 -8.78
CA ALA A 187 21.56 -1.86 -8.13
C ALA A 187 20.24 -1.18 -8.53
N ASP A 188 19.83 -1.32 -9.80
CA ASP A 188 18.53 -0.84 -10.31
C ASP A 188 17.32 -1.55 -9.65
N ASN A 189 17.48 -2.81 -9.22
CA ASN A 189 16.42 -3.65 -8.65
C ASN A 189 15.80 -3.13 -7.35
N MET A 190 16.50 -2.30 -6.57
CA MET A 190 15.96 -1.73 -5.32
C MET A 190 14.95 -0.61 -5.55
N ALA A 191 14.91 -0.03 -6.76
CA ALA A 191 13.97 1.04 -7.14
C ALA A 191 12.82 0.56 -8.04
N ASN A 192 12.79 -0.73 -8.40
CA ASN A 192 11.86 -1.31 -9.38
C ASN A 192 11.07 -2.52 -8.85
N CYS A 193 10.93 -2.68 -7.53
CA CYS A 193 10.07 -3.72 -6.96
C CYS A 193 8.64 -3.20 -6.76
N VAL A 194 7.63 -3.98 -7.15
CA VAL A 194 6.24 -3.77 -6.70
C VAL A 194 5.75 -4.93 -5.85
N PHE A 195 4.95 -4.61 -4.85
CA PHE A 195 4.32 -5.59 -3.98
C PHE A 195 2.83 -5.76 -4.33
N LEU A 196 2.41 -7.02 -4.44
CA LEU A 196 1.00 -7.42 -4.56
C LEU A 196 0.53 -7.98 -3.22
N SER A 197 -0.41 -7.32 -2.56
CA SER A 197 -0.97 -7.79 -1.28
C SER A 197 -1.82 -9.07 -1.40
N ARG A 198 -2.14 -9.46 -2.63
CA ARG A 198 -2.95 -10.62 -2.99
C ARG A 198 -2.36 -11.30 -4.22
N ARG A 199 -2.34 -12.64 -4.23
CA ARG A 199 -2.10 -13.38 -5.46
C ARG A 199 -3.34 -13.30 -6.36
N ILE A 200 -3.21 -12.61 -7.50
CA ILE A 200 -4.28 -12.48 -8.50
C ILE A 200 -3.70 -12.89 -9.86
N PRO A 201 -4.00 -14.09 -10.38
CA PRO A 201 -3.39 -14.61 -11.61
C PRO A 201 -3.48 -13.64 -12.80
N HIS A 202 -4.65 -13.02 -13.00
CA HIS A 202 -4.84 -12.04 -14.09
C HIS A 202 -3.93 -10.80 -13.95
N VAL A 203 -3.73 -10.29 -12.73
CA VAL A 203 -2.81 -9.16 -12.47
C VAL A 203 -1.36 -9.59 -12.75
N ILE A 204 -0.97 -10.78 -12.29
CA ILE A 204 0.37 -11.32 -12.51
C ILE A 204 0.66 -11.49 -14.00
N ASP A 205 -0.30 -12.03 -14.77
CA ASP A 205 -0.15 -12.21 -16.21
C ASP A 205 -0.08 -10.88 -16.97
N GLN A 206 -0.81 -9.85 -16.52
CA GLN A 206 -0.68 -8.49 -17.06
C GLN A 206 0.69 -7.90 -16.75
N LEU A 207 1.15 -7.99 -15.51
CA LEU A 207 2.46 -7.47 -15.11
C LEU A 207 3.57 -8.21 -15.87
N LYS A 208 3.56 -9.54 -15.95
CA LYS A 208 4.57 -10.30 -16.74
C LYS A 208 4.63 -9.90 -18.21
N ARG A 209 3.54 -9.41 -18.78
CA ARG A 209 3.48 -8.96 -20.18
C ARG A 209 3.96 -7.52 -20.36
N LEU A 210 3.66 -6.65 -19.40
CA LEU A 210 3.88 -5.20 -19.49
C LEU A 210 5.14 -4.72 -18.76
N ALA A 211 5.64 -5.50 -17.80
CA ALA A 211 6.82 -5.23 -16.99
C ALA A 211 8.19 -5.57 -17.62
N PRO A 212 8.34 -6.49 -18.59
CA PRO A 212 9.66 -6.80 -19.16
C PRO A 212 10.41 -5.58 -19.73
N PRO A 213 9.75 -4.59 -20.37
CA PRO A 213 10.41 -3.34 -20.76
C PRO A 213 10.83 -2.45 -19.58
N LEU A 214 10.37 -2.74 -18.37
CA LEU A 214 10.52 -1.92 -17.16
C LEU A 214 11.46 -2.53 -16.11
N ASP A 215 12.01 -3.71 -16.38
CA ASP A 215 12.87 -4.48 -15.44
C ASP A 215 12.29 -4.54 -14.02
N LEU A 216 10.97 -4.75 -13.93
CA LEU A 216 10.21 -4.58 -12.70
C LEU A 216 10.08 -5.92 -11.96
N GLN A 217 10.56 -5.97 -10.72
CA GLN A 217 10.43 -7.14 -9.85
C GLN A 217 9.05 -7.19 -9.21
N ILE A 218 8.45 -8.37 -9.17
CA ILE A 218 7.13 -8.59 -8.59
C ILE A 218 7.28 -9.44 -7.33
N SER A 219 7.08 -8.82 -6.18
CA SER A 219 6.89 -9.51 -4.91
C SER A 219 5.38 -9.65 -4.65
N LEU A 220 4.95 -10.77 -4.07
CA LEU A 220 3.54 -11.02 -3.82
C LEU A 220 3.29 -11.86 -2.58
N HIS A 221 2.18 -11.57 -1.90
CA HIS A 221 1.56 -12.49 -0.96
C HIS A 221 1.09 -13.76 -1.68
N THR A 222 1.24 -14.92 -1.06
CA THR A 222 1.05 -16.22 -1.73
C THR A 222 -0.41 -16.65 -1.86
N SER A 223 -1.29 -16.23 -0.95
CA SER A 223 -2.69 -16.68 -0.92
C SER A 223 -3.55 -15.95 -1.97
N GLU A 224 -4.46 -16.69 -2.62
CA GLU A 224 -5.50 -16.15 -3.50
C GLU A 224 -6.80 -15.81 -2.73
N SER A 225 -7.05 -16.45 -1.58
CA SER A 225 -8.31 -16.34 -0.84
C SER A 225 -8.21 -15.56 0.48
N GLU A 226 -7.06 -15.60 1.17
CA GLU A 226 -6.95 -15.17 2.57
C GLU A 226 -6.31 -13.79 2.74
N PRO A 227 -6.99 -12.77 3.29
CA PRO A 227 -6.42 -11.45 3.61
C PRO A 227 -4.96 -11.51 4.11
N ILE A 228 -4.07 -10.67 3.57
CA ILE A 228 -2.68 -10.66 4.01
C ILE A 228 -2.63 -10.17 5.46
N ALA A 229 -1.83 -10.83 6.30
CA ALA A 229 -1.66 -10.38 7.67
C ALA A 229 -0.96 -9.02 7.71
N ARG A 230 -1.34 -8.14 8.65
CA ARG A 230 -0.81 -6.78 8.75
C ARG A 230 0.72 -6.73 8.75
N GLU A 231 1.37 -7.53 9.60
CA GLU A 231 2.83 -7.60 9.68
C GLU A 231 3.50 -8.08 8.38
N GLU A 232 2.83 -8.96 7.63
CA GLU A 232 3.34 -9.42 6.34
C GLU A 232 3.21 -8.32 5.28
N LEU A 233 2.11 -7.56 5.29
CA LEU A 233 1.94 -6.40 4.41
C LEU A 233 3.00 -5.33 4.68
N LEU A 234 3.27 -5.03 5.95
CA LEU A 234 4.30 -4.07 6.36
C LEU A 234 5.70 -4.50 5.90
N ARG A 235 6.05 -5.78 6.05
CA ARG A 235 7.34 -6.32 5.55
C ARG A 235 7.40 -6.37 4.03
N GLY A 236 6.29 -6.73 3.38
CA GLY A 236 6.24 -6.94 1.94
C GLY A 236 6.37 -5.65 1.13
N VAL A 237 5.93 -4.51 1.69
CA VAL A 237 6.01 -3.20 1.04
C VAL A 237 7.34 -2.47 1.27
N GLU A 238 8.16 -2.94 2.21
CA GLU A 238 9.41 -2.29 2.61
C GLU A 238 10.37 -2.17 1.41
N GLY A 239 10.73 -0.93 1.05
CA GLY A 239 11.61 -0.65 -0.09
C GLY A 239 10.94 -0.73 -1.47
N CYS A 240 9.67 -1.14 -1.59
CA CYS A 240 8.98 -1.24 -2.87
C CYS A 240 8.65 0.14 -3.48
N ALA A 241 8.73 0.23 -4.81
CA ALA A 241 8.35 1.41 -5.58
C ALA A 241 6.84 1.54 -5.80
N GLY A 242 6.10 0.44 -5.70
CA GLY A 242 4.66 0.44 -5.85
C GLY A 242 3.98 -0.66 -5.03
N LEU A 243 2.78 -0.36 -4.55
CA LEU A 243 1.88 -1.32 -3.91
C LEU A 243 0.62 -1.45 -4.76
N LEU A 244 0.23 -2.68 -5.12
CA LEU A 244 -1.13 -2.95 -5.58
C LEU A 244 -1.87 -3.75 -4.51
N CYS A 245 -2.97 -3.15 -4.02
CA CYS A 245 -3.71 -3.64 -2.88
C CYS A 245 -5.22 -3.81 -3.16
N LEU A 246 -5.92 -4.45 -2.22
CA LEU A 246 -7.36 -4.64 -2.23
C LEU A 246 -8.05 -3.78 -1.16
N LEU A 247 -9.38 -3.76 -1.19
CA LEU A 247 -10.20 -3.01 -0.22
C LEU A 247 -10.02 -3.48 1.24
N THR A 248 -9.51 -4.71 1.43
CA THR A 248 -9.24 -5.30 2.75
C THR A 248 -7.94 -4.81 3.38
N ASP A 249 -7.09 -4.13 2.62
CA ASP A 249 -5.74 -3.79 3.03
C ASP A 249 -5.68 -2.33 3.48
N ARG A 250 -5.48 -2.10 4.79
CA ARG A 250 -5.41 -0.75 5.34
C ARG A 250 -4.07 -0.08 4.99
N VAL A 251 -4.12 1.07 4.32
CA VAL A 251 -2.96 1.89 3.97
C VAL A 251 -3.03 3.17 4.80
N ASP A 252 -2.23 3.23 5.85
CA ASP A 252 -2.16 4.31 6.84
C ASP A 252 -0.71 4.81 6.98
N ALA A 253 -0.49 5.78 7.88
CA ALA A 253 0.82 6.37 8.11
C ALA A 253 1.90 5.32 8.46
N GLU A 254 1.58 4.31 9.27
CA GLU A 254 2.51 3.24 9.63
C GLU A 254 2.99 2.47 8.39
N LEU A 255 2.06 2.05 7.52
CA LEU A 255 2.45 1.33 6.31
C LEU A 255 3.31 2.21 5.40
N LEU A 256 2.95 3.48 5.25
CA LEU A 256 3.69 4.41 4.41
C LEU A 256 5.10 4.69 4.97
N ASP A 257 5.25 4.77 6.29
CA ASP A 257 6.55 4.94 6.94
C ASP A 257 7.42 3.69 6.81
N ARG A 258 6.82 2.49 6.90
CA ARG A 258 7.52 1.21 6.68
C ARG A 258 7.90 0.99 5.22
N ALA A 259 7.08 1.42 4.27
CA ALA A 259 7.40 1.35 2.85
C ALA A 259 8.65 2.18 2.52
N GLY A 260 8.77 3.35 3.15
CA GLY A 260 9.92 4.25 2.99
C GLY A 260 9.83 5.13 1.74
N PRO A 261 10.89 5.91 1.45
CA PRO A 261 10.86 6.96 0.43
C PRO A 261 10.85 6.44 -1.02
N SER A 262 11.05 5.14 -1.24
CA SER A 262 11.00 4.55 -2.58
C SER A 262 9.57 4.37 -3.10
N LEU A 263 8.56 4.31 -2.21
CA LEU A 263 7.17 4.11 -2.61
C LEU A 263 6.64 5.33 -3.39
N LYS A 264 6.27 5.12 -4.66
CA LYS A 264 5.75 6.17 -5.55
C LYS A 264 4.25 6.10 -5.75
N VAL A 265 3.66 4.92 -5.58
CA VAL A 265 2.25 4.67 -5.90
C VAL A 265 1.62 3.57 -5.06
N VAL A 266 0.38 3.80 -4.66
CA VAL A 266 -0.55 2.79 -4.12
C VAL A 266 -1.71 2.68 -5.13
N SER A 267 -1.85 1.52 -5.77
CA SER A 267 -2.92 1.24 -6.71
C SER A 267 -3.89 0.23 -6.10
N THR A 268 -5.12 0.65 -5.81
CA THR A 268 -6.12 -0.26 -5.25
C THR A 268 -7.05 -0.81 -6.32
N MET A 269 -7.29 -2.11 -6.31
CA MET A 269 -8.33 -2.75 -7.13
C MET A 269 -9.71 -2.59 -6.45
N SER A 270 -10.13 -1.33 -6.28
CA SER A 270 -11.40 -0.95 -5.64
C SER A 270 -11.85 0.44 -6.12
N VAL A 271 -13.15 0.75 -5.98
CA VAL A 271 -13.68 2.10 -6.30
C VAL A 271 -13.65 3.01 -5.08
N GLY A 272 -14.22 2.56 -3.97
CA GLY A 272 -14.11 3.26 -2.70
C GLY A 272 -12.73 3.00 -2.09
N PHE A 273 -12.06 4.06 -1.67
CA PHE A 273 -10.69 4.06 -1.17
C PHE A 273 -10.61 4.50 0.30
N ASN A 274 -11.69 4.30 1.07
CA ASN A 274 -11.76 4.68 2.49
C ASN A 274 -10.78 3.92 3.40
N HIS A 275 -10.18 2.84 2.89
CA HIS A 275 -9.09 2.08 3.53
C HIS A 275 -7.70 2.69 3.30
N ILE A 276 -7.60 3.77 2.52
CA ILE A 276 -6.35 4.47 2.20
C ILE A 276 -6.40 5.89 2.78
N ASP A 277 -5.41 6.23 3.59
CA ASP A 277 -5.16 7.59 4.06
C ASP A 277 -4.51 8.41 2.93
N VAL A 278 -5.35 8.98 2.08
CA VAL A 278 -4.92 9.76 0.90
C VAL A 278 -4.11 11.00 1.29
N ASP A 279 -4.40 11.61 2.43
CA ASP A 279 -3.65 12.78 2.90
C ASP A 279 -2.25 12.39 3.39
N ALA A 280 -2.12 11.25 4.08
CA ALA A 280 -0.82 10.69 4.44
C ALA A 280 0.01 10.27 3.21
N CYS A 281 -0.64 9.71 2.17
CA CYS A 281 0.00 9.43 0.89
C CYS A 281 0.49 10.72 0.23
N ARG A 282 -0.37 11.75 0.14
CA ARG A 282 -0.04 13.06 -0.44
C ARG A 282 1.15 13.72 0.27
N ALA A 283 1.18 13.69 1.60
CA ALA A 283 2.28 14.24 2.39
C ALA A 283 3.65 13.60 2.10
N ARG A 284 3.65 12.36 1.56
CA ARG A 284 4.85 11.59 1.19
C ARG A 284 5.08 11.55 -0.33
N ASN A 285 4.35 12.34 -1.12
CA ASN A 285 4.35 12.30 -2.59
C ASN A 285 4.03 10.93 -3.20
N VAL A 286 3.23 10.13 -2.50
CA VAL A 286 2.75 8.83 -2.98
C VAL A 286 1.42 9.04 -3.72
N ARG A 287 1.35 8.64 -4.99
CA ARG A 287 0.10 8.69 -5.77
C ARG A 287 -0.85 7.58 -5.36
N VAL A 288 -2.15 7.84 -5.42
CA VAL A 288 -3.19 6.84 -5.17
C VAL A 288 -4.03 6.64 -6.42
N GLY A 289 -4.04 5.42 -6.95
CA GLY A 289 -4.88 5.03 -8.08
C GLY A 289 -6.00 4.09 -7.64
N HIS A 290 -7.18 4.21 -8.25
CA HIS A 290 -8.35 3.36 -7.98
C HIS A 290 -9.06 2.95 -9.29
N THR A 291 -10.15 2.19 -9.24
CA THR A 291 -10.78 1.58 -10.45
C THR A 291 -12.21 2.06 -10.76
N PRO A 292 -12.47 3.36 -10.94
CA PRO A 292 -13.81 3.89 -11.22
C PRO A 292 -14.33 3.48 -12.60
N GLY A 293 -15.65 3.53 -12.77
CA GLY A 293 -16.31 3.51 -14.08
C GLY A 293 -16.45 2.15 -14.78
N VAL A 294 -15.83 1.10 -14.25
CA VAL A 294 -15.89 -0.26 -14.85
C VAL A 294 -16.85 -1.22 -14.13
N LEU A 295 -17.34 -0.84 -12.94
CA LEU A 295 -18.24 -1.66 -12.13
C LEU A 295 -19.65 -1.09 -11.99
N ASP A 296 -19.92 0.07 -12.59
CA ASP A 296 -21.17 0.81 -12.39
C ASP A 296 -22.40 -0.05 -12.71
N ASP A 297 -22.40 -0.72 -13.87
CA ASP A 297 -23.46 -1.63 -14.28
C ASP A 297 -23.55 -2.85 -13.36
N THR A 298 -22.43 -3.51 -13.05
CA THR A 298 -22.42 -4.74 -12.24
C THR A 298 -22.92 -4.52 -10.81
N THR A 299 -22.56 -3.39 -10.19
CA THR A 299 -23.03 -3.06 -8.84
C THR A 299 -24.48 -2.59 -8.84
N ALA A 300 -24.91 -1.86 -9.87
CA ALA A 300 -26.31 -1.54 -10.06
C ALA A 300 -27.16 -2.80 -10.29
N GLU A 301 -26.70 -3.75 -11.12
CA GLU A 301 -27.34 -5.05 -11.34
C GLU A 301 -27.52 -5.83 -10.04
N THR A 302 -26.49 -5.82 -9.18
CA THR A 302 -26.57 -6.44 -7.84
C THR A 302 -27.62 -5.77 -6.96
N ALA A 303 -27.70 -4.43 -6.97
CA ALA A 303 -28.73 -3.68 -6.25
C ALA A 303 -30.14 -3.95 -6.78
N VAL A 304 -30.31 -4.07 -8.10
CA VAL A 304 -31.57 -4.50 -8.72
C VAL A 304 -31.92 -5.91 -8.25
N ALA A 305 -30.98 -6.86 -8.32
CA ALA A 305 -31.20 -8.24 -7.87
C ALA A 305 -31.62 -8.31 -6.40
N LEU A 306 -30.97 -7.55 -5.51
CA LEU A 306 -31.35 -7.43 -4.10
C LEU A 306 -32.73 -6.82 -3.91
N THR A 307 -33.10 -5.81 -4.73
CA THR A 307 -34.45 -5.23 -4.73
C THR A 307 -35.51 -6.29 -5.03
N PHE A 308 -35.29 -7.11 -6.07
CA PHE A 308 -36.17 -8.22 -6.42
C PHE A 308 -36.19 -9.30 -5.34
N ALA A 309 -35.02 -9.70 -4.83
CA ALA A 309 -34.89 -10.74 -3.82
C ALA A 309 -35.68 -10.39 -2.56
N ALA A 310 -35.58 -9.15 -2.10
CA ALA A 310 -36.31 -8.63 -0.95
C ALA A 310 -37.82 -8.51 -1.24
N LYS A 311 -38.23 -7.78 -2.29
CA LYS A 311 -39.66 -7.54 -2.57
C LYS A 311 -40.43 -8.81 -2.90
N ARG A 312 -39.79 -9.78 -3.55
CA ARG A 312 -40.41 -11.03 -4.01
C ARG A 312 -40.10 -12.22 -3.11
N ARG A 313 -39.46 -12.01 -1.95
CA ARG A 313 -39.15 -13.04 -0.94
C ARG A 313 -38.41 -14.24 -1.54
N LEU A 314 -37.49 -13.98 -2.49
CA LEU A 314 -36.96 -15.04 -3.35
C LEU A 314 -36.17 -16.09 -2.57
N LEU A 315 -35.34 -15.68 -1.61
CA LEU A 315 -34.54 -16.62 -0.84
C LEU A 315 -35.39 -17.44 0.14
N GLU A 316 -36.31 -16.82 0.85
CA GLU A 316 -37.28 -17.51 1.70
C GLU A 316 -38.07 -18.58 0.89
N CYS A 317 -38.58 -18.21 -0.29
CA CYS A 317 -39.27 -19.15 -1.18
C CYS A 317 -38.36 -20.31 -1.62
N ALA A 318 -37.14 -19.99 -2.03
CA ALA A 318 -36.17 -20.98 -2.50
C ALA A 318 -35.77 -21.96 -1.38
N ASP A 319 -35.58 -21.46 -0.16
CA ASP A 319 -35.27 -22.27 1.01
C ASP A 319 -36.47 -23.12 1.43
N SER A 320 -37.70 -22.58 1.40
CA SER A 320 -38.92 -23.38 1.62
C SER A 320 -39.02 -24.54 0.63
N ALA A 321 -38.73 -24.29 -0.65
CA ALA A 321 -38.74 -25.34 -1.68
C ALA A 321 -37.65 -26.38 -1.44
N ARG A 322 -36.42 -25.94 -1.14
CA ARG A 322 -35.27 -26.82 -0.88
C ARG A 322 -35.48 -27.71 0.36
N ASN A 323 -36.10 -27.17 1.40
CA ASN A 323 -36.27 -27.83 2.69
C ASN A 323 -37.58 -28.62 2.82
N GLY A 324 -38.35 -28.76 1.73
CA GLY A 324 -39.60 -29.53 1.71
C GLY A 324 -40.80 -28.87 2.40
N ALA A 325 -40.71 -27.57 2.74
CA ALA A 325 -41.77 -26.82 3.42
C ALA A 325 -42.82 -26.22 2.45
N TRP A 326 -42.58 -26.28 1.13
CA TRP A 326 -43.43 -25.62 0.11
C TRP A 326 -44.88 -26.12 0.08
N GLY A 327 -45.13 -27.41 0.30
CA GLY A 327 -46.48 -27.97 0.28
C GLY A 327 -47.20 -27.78 -1.07
N VAL A 328 -48.52 -27.58 -1.02
CA VAL A 328 -49.35 -27.28 -2.21
C VAL A 328 -49.40 -25.76 -2.46
N TRP A 329 -49.58 -25.35 -3.71
CA TRP A 329 -49.72 -23.94 -4.07
C TRP A 329 -50.91 -23.30 -3.32
N GLN A 330 -50.66 -22.12 -2.74
CA GLN A 330 -51.66 -21.34 -2.00
C GLN A 330 -51.79 -19.95 -2.65
N PRO A 331 -53.01 -19.42 -2.86
CA PRO A 331 -53.22 -18.13 -3.53
C PRO A 331 -52.44 -16.94 -2.94
N PHE A 332 -52.24 -16.93 -1.62
CA PHE A 332 -51.50 -15.88 -0.91
C PHE A 332 -50.20 -16.39 -0.25
N GLY A 333 -49.84 -17.66 -0.49
CA GLY A 333 -48.61 -18.24 0.03
C GLY A 333 -47.40 -17.49 -0.54
N TYR A 334 -46.52 -17.03 0.34
CA TYR A 334 -45.28 -16.32 -0.01
C TYR A 334 -45.44 -15.07 -0.89
N CYS A 335 -46.64 -14.45 -0.95
CA CYS A 335 -46.81 -13.23 -1.71
C CYS A 335 -45.86 -12.12 -1.22
N GLY A 336 -45.18 -11.52 -2.19
CA GLY A 336 -44.39 -10.30 -2.02
C GLY A 336 -45.11 -9.11 -2.66
N THR A 337 -44.36 -8.07 -3.03
CA THR A 337 -44.88 -6.91 -3.75
C THR A 337 -44.23 -6.80 -5.12
N ASP A 338 -44.99 -6.30 -6.10
CA ASP A 338 -44.46 -6.05 -7.43
C ASP A 338 -43.39 -4.96 -7.40
N VAL A 339 -42.39 -5.08 -8.27
CA VAL A 339 -41.36 -4.05 -8.48
C VAL A 339 -41.84 -3.02 -9.49
N SER A 340 -42.66 -3.44 -10.45
CA SER A 340 -43.18 -2.56 -11.49
C SER A 340 -43.94 -1.39 -10.89
N GLU A 341 -43.76 -0.20 -11.47
CA GLU A 341 -44.48 1.02 -11.11
C GLU A 341 -44.26 1.53 -9.66
N CYS A 342 -43.34 0.92 -8.91
CA CYS A 342 -42.94 1.38 -7.58
C CYS A 342 -42.28 2.77 -7.62
N THR A 343 -42.33 3.47 -6.50
CA THR A 343 -41.51 4.65 -6.25
C THR A 343 -40.19 4.24 -5.61
N VAL A 344 -39.08 4.51 -6.31
CA VAL A 344 -37.73 4.17 -5.89
C VAL A 344 -36.99 5.42 -5.43
N GLY A 345 -36.60 5.44 -4.16
CA GLY A 345 -35.76 6.46 -3.55
C GLY A 345 -34.29 6.09 -3.67
N VAL A 346 -33.53 6.88 -4.43
CA VAL A 346 -32.11 6.69 -4.69
C VAL A 346 -31.30 7.67 -3.84
N VAL A 347 -30.58 7.13 -2.86
CA VAL A 347 -29.75 7.94 -1.96
C VAL A 347 -28.34 7.98 -2.55
N GLY A 348 -28.01 9.10 -3.17
CA GLY A 348 -26.78 9.29 -3.94
C GLY A 348 -26.93 8.98 -5.43
N LEU A 349 -27.24 10.01 -6.24
CA LEU A 349 -27.31 9.91 -7.71
C LEU A 349 -25.92 10.04 -8.37
N GLY A 350 -24.95 9.25 -7.89
CA GLY A 350 -23.63 9.10 -8.51
C GLY A 350 -23.66 8.17 -9.72
N ARG A 351 -22.51 7.67 -10.18
CA ARG A 351 -22.42 6.75 -11.33
C ARG A 351 -23.28 5.50 -11.14
N ILE A 352 -23.08 4.78 -10.03
CA ILE A 352 -23.84 3.58 -9.68
C ILE A 352 -25.31 3.91 -9.45
N GLY A 353 -25.62 4.93 -8.65
CA GLY A 353 -27.00 5.32 -8.35
C GLY A 353 -27.81 5.73 -9.58
N ALA A 354 -27.19 6.47 -10.52
CA ALA A 354 -27.81 6.81 -11.79
C ALA A 354 -28.04 5.57 -12.68
N THR A 355 -27.08 4.63 -12.71
CA THR A 355 -27.24 3.36 -13.43
C THR A 355 -28.35 2.49 -12.84
N TYR A 356 -28.43 2.39 -11.51
CA TYR A 356 -29.53 1.70 -10.82
C TYR A 356 -30.87 2.37 -11.11
N ALA A 357 -30.96 3.70 -10.98
CA ALA A 357 -32.16 4.47 -11.30
C ALA A 357 -32.62 4.24 -12.74
N ARG A 358 -31.68 4.22 -13.70
CA ARG A 358 -31.93 3.93 -15.12
C ARG A 358 -32.56 2.54 -15.31
N MET A 359 -31.99 1.52 -14.66
CA MET A 359 -32.50 0.15 -14.74
C MET A 359 -33.91 0.05 -14.14
N MET A 360 -34.13 0.64 -12.98
CA MET A 360 -35.44 0.63 -12.30
C MET A 360 -36.51 1.36 -13.10
N LYS A 361 -36.18 2.55 -13.61
CA LYS A 361 -37.10 3.39 -14.38
C LYS A 361 -37.49 2.74 -15.70
N PHE A 362 -36.52 2.40 -16.54
CA PHE A 362 -36.79 1.95 -17.91
C PHE A 362 -37.07 0.45 -18.00
N GLY A 363 -36.55 -0.35 -17.07
CA GLY A 363 -36.81 -1.79 -17.03
C GLY A 363 -38.14 -2.14 -16.39
N PHE A 364 -38.59 -1.36 -15.42
CA PHE A 364 -39.74 -1.70 -14.56
C PHE A 364 -40.72 -0.53 -14.36
N ASN A 365 -40.66 0.52 -15.17
CA ASN A 365 -41.55 1.69 -15.12
C ASN A 365 -41.63 2.36 -13.73
N CYS A 366 -40.55 2.29 -12.94
CA CYS A 366 -40.52 2.90 -11.61
C CYS A 366 -40.45 4.44 -11.70
N LYS A 367 -41.05 5.11 -10.71
CA LYS A 367 -40.83 6.54 -10.45
C LYS A 367 -39.56 6.70 -9.63
N ILE A 368 -38.74 7.70 -9.93
CA ILE A 368 -37.47 7.90 -9.22
C ILE A 368 -37.54 9.17 -8.38
N LEU A 369 -37.29 9.02 -7.08
CA LEU A 369 -36.91 10.11 -6.19
C LEU A 369 -35.43 9.98 -5.92
N TYR A 370 -34.71 11.09 -5.79
CA TYR A 370 -33.31 11.02 -5.37
C TYR A 370 -32.94 12.13 -4.39
N THR A 371 -31.95 11.85 -3.57
CA THR A 371 -31.39 12.81 -2.62
C THR A 371 -29.87 12.73 -2.58
N GLY A 372 -29.25 13.77 -2.04
CA GLY A 372 -27.79 13.92 -1.92
C GLY A 372 -27.40 15.36 -1.57
N PRO A 373 -26.10 15.66 -1.47
CA PRO A 373 -25.63 16.99 -1.03
C PRO A 373 -26.08 18.15 -1.93
N ARG A 374 -26.42 17.85 -3.19
CA ARG A 374 -26.91 18.83 -4.18
C ARG A 374 -27.64 18.11 -5.30
N GLU A 375 -28.49 18.85 -5.99
CA GLU A 375 -29.17 18.41 -7.20
C GLU A 375 -28.17 18.00 -8.31
N LYS A 376 -28.58 17.05 -9.15
CA LYS A 376 -27.82 16.49 -10.27
C LYS A 376 -28.64 16.61 -11.57
N PRO A 377 -28.84 17.83 -12.10
CA PRO A 377 -29.76 18.07 -13.20
C PRO A 377 -29.40 17.30 -14.48
N GLU A 378 -28.12 17.16 -14.80
CA GLU A 378 -27.66 16.40 -15.97
C GLU A 378 -28.03 14.91 -15.87
N ALA A 379 -27.76 14.27 -14.72
CA ALA A 379 -28.08 12.87 -14.49
C ALA A 379 -29.60 12.64 -14.44
N ALA A 380 -30.35 13.54 -13.80
CA ALA A 380 -31.82 13.48 -13.76
C ALA A 380 -32.42 13.67 -15.16
N SER A 381 -31.93 14.64 -15.93
CA SER A 381 -32.38 14.87 -17.31
C SER A 381 -32.13 13.66 -18.22
N ALA A 382 -31.00 12.96 -18.05
CA ALA A 382 -30.69 11.75 -18.81
C ALA A 382 -31.66 10.58 -18.51
N LEU A 383 -32.30 10.60 -17.34
CA LEU A 383 -33.32 9.63 -16.96
C LEU A 383 -34.73 10.02 -17.44
N GLY A 384 -34.95 11.24 -17.92
CA GLY A 384 -36.24 11.73 -18.42
C GLY A 384 -37.21 12.20 -17.31
N GLY A 385 -38.45 12.55 -17.70
CA GLY A 385 -39.50 12.98 -16.77
C GLY A 385 -39.83 11.94 -15.70
N ASP A 386 -40.34 12.36 -14.53
CA ASP A 386 -40.55 11.55 -13.32
C ASP A 386 -39.26 11.13 -12.58
N VAL A 387 -38.26 12.03 -12.55
CA VAL A 387 -37.12 11.98 -11.63
C VAL A 387 -37.09 13.26 -10.82
N GLU A 388 -37.27 13.15 -9.50
CA GLU A 388 -37.46 14.30 -8.61
C GLU A 388 -36.34 14.36 -7.55
N PHE A 389 -35.69 15.51 -7.41
CA PHE A 389 -34.77 15.78 -6.31
C PHE A 389 -35.56 16.21 -5.08
N VAL A 390 -35.40 15.49 -3.97
CA VAL A 390 -36.15 15.74 -2.72
C VAL A 390 -35.22 15.66 -1.52
N ASP A 391 -35.67 16.21 -0.38
CA ASP A 391 -35.01 15.96 0.90
C ASP A 391 -35.14 14.50 1.35
N MET A 392 -34.31 14.09 2.31
CA MET A 392 -34.27 12.72 2.81
C MET A 392 -35.61 12.28 3.41
N ASP A 393 -36.29 13.16 4.14
CA ASP A 393 -37.55 12.82 4.82
C ASP A 393 -38.66 12.52 3.81
N THR A 394 -38.76 13.36 2.78
CA THR A 394 -39.68 13.21 1.65
C THR A 394 -39.37 11.95 0.86
N LEU A 395 -38.09 11.63 0.63
CA LEU A 395 -37.67 10.38 -0.02
C LEU A 395 -38.14 9.17 0.78
N LEU A 396 -37.79 9.10 2.07
CA LEU A 396 -38.15 7.98 2.94
C LEU A 396 -39.67 7.77 3.01
N ALA A 397 -40.43 8.86 3.15
CA ALA A 397 -41.88 8.81 3.27
C ALA A 397 -42.63 8.40 1.99
N ARG A 398 -42.01 8.54 0.81
CA ARG A 398 -42.68 8.29 -0.49
C ARG A 398 -42.18 7.04 -1.21
N SER A 399 -41.10 6.43 -0.75
CA SER A 399 -40.45 5.33 -1.46
C SER A 399 -40.92 3.95 -1.01
N ASP A 400 -41.26 3.11 -1.98
CA ASP A 400 -41.47 1.66 -1.82
C ASP A 400 -40.14 0.90 -1.77
N VAL A 401 -39.07 1.50 -2.31
CA VAL A 401 -37.70 1.00 -2.29
C VAL A 401 -36.77 2.15 -1.95
N VAL A 402 -35.93 2.01 -0.93
CA VAL A 402 -34.84 2.96 -0.65
C VAL A 402 -33.52 2.24 -0.95
N SER A 403 -32.76 2.71 -1.93
CA SER A 403 -31.48 2.13 -2.34
C SER A 403 -30.32 3.10 -2.15
N VAL A 404 -29.27 2.64 -1.46
CA VAL A 404 -28.16 3.49 -0.99
C VAL A 404 -26.91 3.29 -1.86
N HIS A 405 -26.41 4.40 -2.41
CA HIS A 405 -25.26 4.45 -3.33
C HIS A 405 -24.31 5.61 -3.02
N VAL A 406 -24.12 5.93 -1.74
CA VAL A 406 -23.20 6.99 -1.28
C VAL A 406 -21.82 6.42 -0.91
N PRO A 407 -20.72 7.17 -1.07
CA PRO A 407 -19.45 6.78 -0.46
C PRO A 407 -19.54 6.83 1.08
N LEU A 408 -18.71 6.05 1.77
CA LEU A 408 -18.52 6.20 3.21
C LEU A 408 -17.61 7.40 3.49
N THR A 409 -18.15 8.34 4.27
CA THR A 409 -17.53 9.57 4.74
C THR A 409 -18.04 9.83 6.16
N ASP A 410 -17.48 10.80 6.87
CA ASP A 410 -18.01 11.17 8.19
C ASP A 410 -19.47 11.66 8.12
N ALA A 411 -19.86 12.29 7.02
CA ALA A 411 -21.23 12.78 6.81
C ALA A 411 -22.24 11.67 6.47
N THR A 412 -21.78 10.52 5.95
CA THR A 412 -22.66 9.41 5.53
C THR A 412 -22.60 8.21 6.48
N ARG A 413 -21.65 8.20 7.41
CA ARG A 413 -21.55 7.19 8.47
C ARG A 413 -22.81 7.22 9.33
N LEU A 414 -23.44 6.06 9.52
CA LEU A 414 -24.69 5.89 10.27
C LEU A 414 -25.83 6.83 9.82
N ALA A 415 -25.83 7.24 8.54
CA ALA A 415 -26.88 8.08 7.98
C ALA A 415 -28.27 7.42 8.02
N PHE A 416 -28.33 6.10 8.11
CA PHE A 416 -29.57 5.33 8.28
C PHE A 416 -29.66 4.74 9.68
N GLY A 417 -30.32 5.48 10.58
CA GLY A 417 -30.66 5.02 11.93
C GLY A 417 -32.14 4.76 12.13
N ALA A 418 -32.54 4.50 13.38
CA ALA A 418 -33.93 4.20 13.75
C ALA A 418 -34.94 5.26 13.27
N ALA A 419 -34.57 6.55 13.35
CA ALA A 419 -35.40 7.65 12.88
C ALA A 419 -35.63 7.63 11.36
N CYS A 420 -34.65 7.18 10.57
CA CYS A 420 -34.80 7.05 9.12
C CYS A 420 -35.75 5.91 8.78
N PHE A 421 -35.54 4.73 9.40
CA PHE A 421 -36.44 3.59 9.20
C PHE A 421 -37.87 3.89 9.66
N ALA A 422 -38.08 4.75 10.66
CA ALA A 422 -39.42 5.10 11.16
C ALA A 422 -40.22 5.96 10.18
N LYS A 423 -39.53 6.64 9.27
CA LYS A 423 -40.15 7.45 8.20
C LYS A 423 -40.42 6.64 6.94
N MET A 424 -39.87 5.43 6.82
CA MET A 424 -40.13 4.56 5.67
C MET A 424 -41.54 4.00 5.73
N GLN A 425 -42.11 3.73 4.56
CA GLN A 425 -43.41 3.05 4.45
C GLN A 425 -43.31 1.63 5.05
N PRO A 426 -44.35 1.11 5.74
CA PRO A 426 -44.34 -0.24 6.29
C PRO A 426 -44.07 -1.34 5.25
N GLY A 427 -44.51 -1.14 4.01
CA GLY A 427 -44.27 -2.04 2.87
C GLY A 427 -42.94 -1.82 2.15
N ALA A 428 -42.12 -0.85 2.56
CA ALA A 428 -40.90 -0.50 1.86
C ALA A 428 -39.80 -1.53 2.07
N VAL A 429 -38.91 -1.64 1.08
CA VAL A 429 -37.67 -2.40 1.21
C VAL A 429 -36.45 -1.48 1.23
N PHE A 430 -35.45 -1.86 2.01
CA PHE A 430 -34.18 -1.15 2.10
C PHE A 430 -33.07 -1.93 1.38
N VAL A 431 -32.30 -1.27 0.53
CA VAL A 431 -31.20 -1.90 -0.22
C VAL A 431 -29.90 -1.14 0.00
N ASN A 432 -28.84 -1.86 0.37
CA ASN A 432 -27.51 -1.27 0.53
C ASN A 432 -26.45 -2.06 -0.25
N THR A 433 -25.90 -1.42 -1.28
CA THR A 433 -24.73 -1.90 -2.04
C THR A 433 -23.56 -0.91 -1.98
N SER A 434 -23.54 -0.07 -0.95
CA SER A 434 -22.53 0.97 -0.76
C SER A 434 -21.46 0.55 0.26
N ARG A 435 -21.65 0.86 1.54
CA ARG A 435 -20.82 0.44 2.68
C ARG A 435 -21.72 0.08 3.87
N GLY A 436 -21.32 -0.89 4.69
CA GLY A 436 -22.09 -1.32 5.85
C GLY A 436 -22.23 -0.20 6.89
N GLU A 437 -21.17 0.57 7.10
CA GLU A 437 -21.08 1.62 8.12
C GLU A 437 -21.94 2.86 7.82
N VAL A 438 -22.60 2.92 6.67
CA VAL A 438 -23.61 3.94 6.35
C VAL A 438 -24.91 3.69 7.12
N VAL A 439 -25.10 2.47 7.64
CA VAL A 439 -26.31 2.02 8.31
C VAL A 439 -26.01 1.68 9.77
N ASP A 440 -26.86 2.14 10.68
CA ASP A 440 -26.95 1.58 12.01
C ASP A 440 -27.60 0.19 11.89
N GLN A 441 -26.76 -0.84 11.94
CA GLN A 441 -27.16 -2.22 11.69
C GLN A 441 -28.12 -2.76 12.77
N ASP A 442 -27.99 -2.30 14.01
CA ASP A 442 -28.88 -2.69 15.11
C ASP A 442 -30.27 -2.08 14.91
N ALA A 443 -30.32 -0.81 14.48
CA ALA A 443 -31.58 -0.17 14.11
C ALA A 443 -32.26 -0.87 12.93
N LEU A 444 -31.49 -1.33 11.94
CA LEU A 444 -32.02 -2.10 10.82
C LEU A 444 -32.60 -3.45 11.29
N CYS A 445 -31.87 -4.20 12.12
CA CYS A 445 -32.37 -5.45 12.72
C CYS A 445 -33.69 -5.22 13.47
N ALA A 446 -33.78 -4.15 14.28
CA ALA A 446 -35.00 -3.81 15.01
C ALA A 446 -36.17 -3.46 14.07
N ALA A 447 -35.92 -2.70 13.00
CA ALA A 447 -36.94 -2.34 12.01
C ALA A 447 -37.46 -3.56 11.24
N LEU A 448 -36.58 -4.49 10.87
CA LEU A 448 -36.95 -5.73 10.18
C LEU A 448 -37.73 -6.69 11.08
N ARG A 449 -37.26 -6.87 12.32
CA ARG A 449 -37.90 -7.77 13.31
C ARG A 449 -39.28 -7.29 13.72
N SER A 450 -39.48 -5.98 13.83
CA SER A 450 -40.78 -5.39 14.16
C SER A 450 -41.73 -5.29 12.96
N GLY A 451 -41.26 -5.54 11.74
CA GLY A 451 -42.04 -5.34 10.51
C GLY A 451 -42.29 -3.87 10.18
N GLN A 452 -41.49 -2.96 10.76
CA GLN A 452 -41.56 -1.52 10.47
C GLN A 452 -41.18 -1.22 9.01
N ILE A 453 -40.28 -2.03 8.44
CA ILE A 453 -40.06 -2.12 7.00
C ILE A 453 -40.25 -3.58 6.58
N ALA A 454 -40.63 -3.81 5.33
CA ALA A 454 -41.00 -5.13 4.86
C ALA A 454 -39.80 -6.07 4.78
N ALA A 455 -38.68 -5.61 4.20
CA ALA A 455 -37.49 -6.42 3.98
C ALA A 455 -36.23 -5.57 3.71
N ALA A 456 -35.06 -6.22 3.77
CA ALA A 456 -33.80 -5.61 3.35
C ALA A 456 -32.98 -6.52 2.42
N GLY A 457 -32.22 -5.89 1.52
CA GLY A 457 -31.22 -6.54 0.68
C GLY A 457 -29.85 -5.87 0.85
N LEU A 458 -28.88 -6.60 1.36
CA LEU A 458 -27.58 -6.07 1.76
C LEU A 458 -26.47 -6.80 1.01
N ASP A 459 -25.62 -6.05 0.31
CA ASP A 459 -24.35 -6.59 -0.21
C ASP A 459 -23.17 -6.30 0.73
N VAL A 460 -23.37 -5.40 1.71
CA VAL A 460 -22.34 -4.90 2.62
C VAL A 460 -22.90 -4.82 4.03
N THR A 461 -22.07 -5.13 5.02
CA THR A 461 -22.45 -5.20 6.44
C THR A 461 -21.34 -4.68 7.34
N THR A 462 -21.59 -4.56 8.64
CA THR A 462 -20.55 -4.21 9.62
C THR A 462 -20.62 -5.15 10.83
N PRO A 463 -19.53 -5.86 11.18
CA PRO A 463 -18.28 -5.97 10.45
C PRO A 463 -18.44 -6.73 9.13
N GLU A 464 -17.38 -6.73 8.32
CA GLU A 464 -17.27 -7.55 7.11
C GLU A 464 -15.99 -8.38 7.19
N PRO A 465 -16.05 -9.73 7.14
CA PRO A 465 -17.25 -10.55 7.00
C PRO A 465 -18.15 -10.52 8.24
N LEU A 466 -19.46 -10.70 8.03
CA LEU A 466 -20.43 -10.80 9.11
C LEU A 466 -20.30 -12.16 9.82
N PRO A 467 -20.29 -12.24 11.17
CA PRO A 467 -20.25 -13.51 11.88
C PRO A 467 -21.46 -14.39 11.52
N PRO A 468 -21.30 -15.71 11.33
CA PRO A 468 -22.42 -16.61 11.01
C PRO A 468 -23.55 -16.63 12.05
N SER A 469 -23.27 -16.20 13.28
CA SER A 469 -24.23 -16.10 14.39
C SER A 469 -25.01 -14.78 14.42
N HIS A 470 -24.72 -13.85 13.50
CA HIS A 470 -25.33 -12.53 13.50
C HIS A 470 -26.83 -12.58 13.17
N GLU A 471 -27.63 -11.75 13.84
CA GLU A 471 -29.10 -11.76 13.76
C GLU A 471 -29.64 -11.58 12.33
N LEU A 472 -28.99 -10.76 11.50
CA LEU A 472 -29.39 -10.56 10.10
C LEU A 472 -29.58 -11.87 9.31
N PHE A 473 -28.79 -12.91 9.59
CA PHE A 473 -28.94 -14.21 8.93
C PHE A 473 -30.16 -15.02 9.39
N ALA A 474 -30.73 -14.69 10.56
CA ALA A 474 -31.92 -15.35 11.10
C ALA A 474 -33.24 -14.69 10.65
N LEU A 475 -33.18 -13.48 10.08
CA LEU A 475 -34.35 -12.74 9.63
C LEU A 475 -34.77 -13.19 8.23
N ALA A 476 -35.94 -13.85 8.11
CA ALA A 476 -36.47 -14.33 6.83
C ALA A 476 -36.71 -13.22 5.79
N ASN A 477 -36.90 -11.98 6.25
CA ASN A 477 -37.05 -10.79 5.41
C ASN A 477 -35.74 -10.02 5.19
N CYS A 478 -34.59 -10.65 5.38
CA CYS A 478 -33.29 -10.06 5.08
C CYS A 478 -32.49 -10.95 4.12
N VAL A 479 -32.00 -10.36 3.04
CA VAL A 479 -31.05 -11.01 2.12
C VAL A 479 -29.69 -10.38 2.34
N VAL A 480 -28.68 -11.20 2.64
CA VAL A 480 -27.29 -10.75 2.83
C VAL A 480 -26.39 -11.46 1.83
N LEU A 481 -25.61 -10.70 1.07
CA LEU A 481 -24.61 -11.17 0.13
C LEU A 481 -23.20 -10.82 0.64
N PRO A 482 -22.17 -11.61 0.30
CA PRO A 482 -20.80 -11.39 0.77
C PRO A 482 -20.03 -10.41 -0.14
N HIS A 483 -20.52 -9.16 -0.28
CA HIS A 483 -19.87 -8.08 -1.04
C HIS A 483 -19.52 -8.45 -2.48
N ILE A 484 -20.52 -8.92 -3.21
CA ILE A 484 -20.40 -9.40 -4.59
C ILE A 484 -20.72 -8.33 -5.64
N GLY A 485 -20.93 -7.07 -5.23
CA GLY A 485 -21.38 -5.98 -6.12
C GLY A 485 -20.57 -5.80 -7.40
N SER A 486 -19.28 -6.15 -7.42
CA SER A 486 -18.46 -6.11 -8.66
C SER A 486 -17.99 -7.49 -9.14
N ALA A 487 -18.51 -8.58 -8.56
CA ALA A 487 -18.04 -9.94 -8.72
C ALA A 487 -18.54 -10.62 -10.02
N THR A 488 -18.31 -9.98 -11.17
CA THR A 488 -18.35 -10.66 -12.46
C THR A 488 -16.93 -10.78 -13.02
N VAL A 489 -16.65 -11.85 -13.77
CA VAL A 489 -15.33 -12.07 -14.38
C VAL A 489 -14.91 -10.89 -15.26
N LYS A 490 -15.85 -10.35 -16.06
CA LYS A 490 -15.61 -9.19 -16.92
C LYS A 490 -15.19 -7.96 -16.11
N THR A 491 -15.95 -7.63 -15.07
CA THR A 491 -15.71 -6.43 -14.24
C THR A 491 -14.43 -6.56 -13.41
N ARG A 492 -14.20 -7.72 -12.77
CA ARG A 492 -12.95 -7.95 -12.01
C ARG A 492 -11.71 -7.88 -12.90
N ARG A 493 -11.78 -8.36 -14.15
CA ARG A 493 -10.67 -8.19 -15.12
C ARG A 493 -10.45 -6.72 -15.49
N ALA A 494 -11.50 -5.97 -15.78
CA ALA A 494 -11.38 -4.55 -16.10
C ALA A 494 -10.82 -3.72 -14.93
N MET A 495 -11.23 -4.02 -13.70
CA MET A 495 -10.67 -3.42 -12.49
C MET A 495 -9.18 -3.75 -12.35
N ALA A 496 -8.81 -5.02 -12.51
CA ALA A 496 -7.41 -5.44 -12.46
C ALA A 496 -6.56 -4.76 -13.55
N ASP A 497 -7.09 -4.60 -14.77
CA ASP A 497 -6.41 -3.91 -15.87
C ASP A 497 -6.18 -2.42 -15.57
N ILE A 498 -7.12 -1.74 -14.89
CA ILE A 498 -6.91 -0.37 -14.41
C ILE A 498 -5.88 -0.34 -13.29
N ALA A 499 -5.99 -1.22 -12.30
CA ALA A 499 -5.09 -1.26 -11.16
C ALA A 499 -3.63 -1.50 -11.60
N VAL A 500 -3.41 -2.39 -12.56
CA VAL A 500 -2.08 -2.61 -13.15
C VAL A 500 -1.59 -1.36 -13.89
N ARG A 501 -2.43 -0.72 -14.71
CA ARG A 501 -2.02 0.49 -15.43
C ARG A 501 -1.68 1.64 -14.48
N ASN A 502 -2.44 1.84 -13.41
CA ASN A 502 -2.14 2.82 -12.37
C ASN A 502 -0.81 2.49 -11.66
N LEU A 503 -0.59 1.23 -11.31
CA LEU A 503 0.66 0.79 -10.69
C LEU A 503 1.85 1.11 -11.61
N LEU A 504 1.77 0.70 -12.89
CA LEU A 504 2.85 0.90 -13.86
C LEU A 504 3.09 2.38 -14.19
N ALA A 505 2.04 3.17 -14.37
CA ALA A 505 2.17 4.61 -14.58
C ALA A 505 2.82 5.28 -13.35
N GLY A 506 2.40 4.90 -12.16
CA GLY A 506 2.91 5.48 -10.91
C GLY A 506 4.37 5.15 -10.61
N VAL A 507 4.86 3.95 -10.93
CA VAL A 507 6.29 3.64 -10.75
C VAL A 507 7.19 4.39 -11.75
N GLN A 508 6.66 4.70 -12.93
CA GLN A 508 7.34 5.43 -14.02
C GLN A 508 7.23 6.96 -13.92
N ASP A 509 6.62 7.47 -12.86
CA ASP A 509 6.37 8.90 -12.71
C ASP A 509 5.41 9.52 -13.75
N HIS A 510 4.56 8.71 -14.38
CA HIS A 510 3.51 9.15 -15.29
C HIS A 510 2.19 9.49 -14.56
N GLU A 511 1.30 10.20 -15.26
CA GLU A 511 -0.07 10.44 -14.82
C GLU A 511 -0.83 9.11 -14.70
N LEU A 512 -1.57 8.92 -13.61
CA LEU A 512 -2.39 7.73 -13.42
C LEU A 512 -3.58 7.74 -14.40
N VAL A 513 -4.11 6.57 -14.72
CA VAL A 513 -5.28 6.47 -15.61
C VAL A 513 -6.52 7.08 -14.93
N HIS A 514 -6.56 7.04 -13.60
CA HIS A 514 -7.61 7.60 -12.75
C HIS A 514 -7.05 8.17 -11.45
#